data_AF-A0A842MZX6-F1
#
_entry.id   AF-A0A842MZX6-F1
#
_cell.length_a   1.000
_cell.length_b   1.000
_cell.length_c   1.000
_cell.angle_alpha   90.00
_cell.angle_beta   90.00
_cell.angle_gamma   90.00
#
_symmetry.space_group_name_H-M   'P 1'
#
loop_
_entity.id
_entity.type
_entity.pdbx_description
1 polymer ?
#
loop_
_entity_poly.entity_id
_entity_poly.type
_entity_poly.pdbx_seq_one_letter_code
_entity_poly.pdbx_strand_id
1 'polypeptide(L)'
;MTSTIIVRYGELALKSEPVRKRFERSLINSIKRSLRETPHKIRTERGRIFVDTSATAKTIKILSQIPGITSISPAAMTVADLDAIKEKVTPIAKKMLKPGMSFAVRTTRIGEHSFSSRDINVAIGSHILSLQKDLKVNLTHPYVEISIEVRGNDAYI
;
A
#
# COMPACT_ATOMS: atom_id res chain seq x y z
N MET A 1 15.84 5.32 8.28
CA MET A 1 14.44 5.60 7.89
C MET A 1 13.63 4.34 8.05
N THR A 2 12.52 4.38 8.77
CA THR A 2 11.57 3.27 8.87
C THR A 2 10.64 3.28 7.65
N SER A 3 10.50 2.15 6.98
CA SER A 3 9.53 1.95 5.90
C SER A 3 8.31 1.22 6.45
N THR A 4 7.13 1.55 5.93
CA THR A 4 5.90 0.81 6.25
C THR A 4 5.67 -0.27 5.20
N ILE A 5 5.36 -1.48 5.66
CA ILE A 5 4.94 -2.58 4.80
C ILE A 5 3.48 -2.87 5.08
N ILE A 6 2.66 -2.81 4.04
CA ILE A 6 1.25 -3.20 4.09
C ILE A 6 1.15 -4.70 3.85
N VAL A 7 0.55 -5.41 4.81
CA VAL A 7 0.26 -6.83 4.74
C VAL A 7 -1.24 -7.01 4.53
N ARG A 8 -1.59 -7.64 3.42
CA ARG A 8 -2.97 -8.02 3.08
C ARG A 8 -3.15 -9.51 3.38
N TYR A 9 -4.35 -9.85 3.84
CA TYR A 9 -4.76 -11.23 4.12
C TYR A 9 -6.15 -11.48 3.56
N GLY A 10 -6.46 -12.75 3.29
CA GLY A 10 -7.74 -13.13 2.73
C GLY A 10 -8.83 -13.12 3.81
N GLU A 11 -9.74 -12.15 3.74
CA GLU A 11 -10.87 -12.06 4.68
C GLU A 11 -12.19 -12.59 4.12
N LEU A 12 -12.33 -12.73 2.81
CA LEU A 12 -13.60 -13.05 2.12
C LEU A 12 -14.28 -14.35 2.61
N ALA A 13 -13.52 -15.28 3.20
CA ALA A 13 -14.05 -16.51 3.77
C ALA A 13 -14.49 -16.40 5.25
N LEU A 14 -14.18 -15.29 5.94
CA LEU A 14 -14.39 -15.12 7.37
C LEU A 14 -15.75 -14.44 7.63
N LYS A 15 -16.79 -15.27 7.74
CA LYS A 15 -18.21 -14.84 7.82
C LYS A 15 -18.61 -14.08 9.09
N SER A 16 -17.76 -14.01 10.12
CA SER A 16 -18.08 -13.34 11.39
C SER A 16 -16.90 -12.57 12.00
N GLU A 17 -17.22 -11.45 12.65
CA GLU A 17 -16.25 -10.58 13.35
C GLU A 17 -15.38 -11.33 14.37
N PRO A 18 -15.91 -12.25 15.21
CA PRO A 18 -15.07 -13.03 16.15
C PRO A 18 -14.07 -13.93 15.44
N VAL A 19 -14.49 -14.58 14.35
CA VAL A 19 -13.63 -15.47 13.56
C VAL A 19 -12.51 -14.67 12.89
N ARG A 20 -12.83 -13.48 12.34
CA ARG A 20 -11.82 -12.57 11.77
C ARG A 20 -10.79 -12.15 12.80
N LYS A 21 -11.23 -11.66 13.98
CA LYS A 21 -10.32 -11.26 15.06
C LYS A 21 -9.42 -12.41 15.52
N ARG A 22 -9.94 -13.64 15.58
CA ARG A 22 -9.14 -14.82 15.92
C ARG A 22 -8.08 -15.11 14.85
N PHE A 23 -8.46 -15.03 13.57
CA PHE A 23 -7.53 -15.20 12.46
C PHE A 23 -6.42 -14.13 12.47
N GLU A 24 -6.80 -12.84 12.57
CA GLU A 24 -5.86 -11.72 12.65
C GLU A 24 -4.85 -11.92 13.80
N ARG A 25 -5.32 -12.30 14.99
CA ARG A 25 -4.46 -12.59 16.15
C ARG A 25 -3.46 -13.71 15.85
N SER A 26 -3.91 -14.82 15.27
CA SER A 26 -3.02 -15.92 14.89
C SER A 26 -1.98 -15.50 13.85
N LEU A 27 -2.40 -14.71 12.85
CA LEU A 27 -1.51 -14.19 11.83
C LEU A 27 -0.46 -13.24 12.41
N ILE A 28 -0.87 -12.30 13.26
CA ILE A 28 0.02 -11.37 13.96
C ILE A 28 1.03 -12.12 14.82
N ASN A 29 0.61 -13.16 15.53
CA ASN A 29 1.51 -13.99 16.34
C ASN A 29 2.56 -14.70 15.47
N SER A 30 2.16 -15.21 14.30
CA SER A 30 3.11 -15.78 13.34
C SER A 30 4.08 -14.73 12.80
N ILE A 31 3.60 -13.53 12.46
CA ILE A 31 4.46 -12.41 12.04
C ILE A 31 5.49 -12.06 13.12
N LYS A 32 5.04 -11.87 14.37
CA LYS A 32 5.94 -11.56 15.50
C LYS A 32 6.99 -12.63 15.72
N ARG A 33 6.61 -13.90 15.63
CA ARG A 33 7.52 -15.05 15.78
C ARG A 33 8.57 -15.06 14.66
N SER A 34 8.15 -14.88 13.41
CA SER A 34 9.07 -14.90 12.25
C SER A 34 9.99 -13.68 12.20
N LEU A 35 9.54 -12.52 12.70
CA LEU A 35 10.32 -11.28 12.74
C LEU A 35 11.08 -11.07 14.06
N ARG A 36 11.21 -12.09 14.93
CA ARG A 36 11.79 -11.94 16.28
C ARG A 36 13.20 -11.32 16.28
N GLU A 37 13.99 -11.59 15.26
CA GLU A 37 15.37 -11.07 15.09
C GLU A 37 15.46 -9.89 14.11
N THR A 38 14.32 -9.27 13.79
CA THR A 38 14.24 -8.15 12.85
C THR A 38 13.51 -6.99 13.52
N PRO A 39 14.06 -5.77 13.56
CA PRO A 39 13.37 -4.63 14.14
C PRO A 39 12.02 -4.39 13.44
N HIS A 40 10.93 -4.47 14.19
CA HIS A 40 9.59 -4.30 13.64
C HIS A 40 8.63 -3.68 14.66
N LYS A 41 7.69 -2.88 14.19
CA LYS A 41 6.51 -2.42 14.93
C LYS A 41 5.27 -2.79 14.12
N ILE A 42 4.31 -3.45 14.77
CA ILE A 42 3.07 -3.87 14.13
C ILE A 42 1.96 -2.90 14.53
N ARG A 43 1.24 -2.37 13.54
CA ARG A 43 -0.02 -1.67 13.72
C ARG A 43 -1.11 -2.43 12.97
N THR A 44 -2.33 -2.37 13.48
CA THR A 44 -3.46 -3.11 12.92
C THR A 44 -4.65 -2.18 12.78
N GLU A 45 -5.29 -2.26 11.64
CA GLU A 45 -6.59 -1.65 11.37
C GLU A 45 -7.50 -2.70 10.75
N ARG A 46 -8.80 -2.43 10.72
CA ARG A 46 -9.75 -3.32 10.05
C ARG A 46 -9.31 -3.55 8.60
N GLY A 47 -9.10 -4.80 8.20
CA GLY A 47 -8.67 -5.16 6.84
C GLY A 47 -7.16 -5.15 6.59
N ARG A 48 -6.33 -4.64 7.53
CA ARG A 48 -4.90 -4.40 7.28
C ARG A 48 -4.01 -4.60 8.49
N ILE A 49 -2.84 -5.16 8.21
CA ILE A 49 -1.71 -5.18 9.13
C ILE A 49 -0.60 -4.32 8.51
N PHE A 50 -0.03 -3.42 9.30
CA PHE A 50 1.11 -2.59 8.93
C PHE A 50 2.32 -3.05 9.73
N VAL A 51 3.45 -3.21 9.05
CA VAL A 51 4.72 -3.57 9.66
C VAL A 51 5.73 -2.46 9.36
N ASP A 52 6.02 -1.64 10.35
CA ASP A 52 7.04 -0.61 10.26
C ASP A 52 8.40 -1.22 10.63
N THR A 53 9.40 -1.08 9.76
CA THR A 53 10.72 -1.71 9.92
C THR A 53 11.84 -0.86 9.34
N SER A 54 13.05 -1.00 9.87
CA SER A 54 14.29 -0.49 9.26
C SER A 54 14.93 -1.47 8.28
N ALA A 55 14.47 -2.73 8.22
CA ALA A 55 15.04 -3.81 7.42
C ALA A 55 14.03 -4.32 6.37
N THR A 56 13.60 -3.44 5.47
CA THR A 56 12.47 -3.66 4.54
C THR A 56 12.62 -4.93 3.71
N ALA A 57 13.76 -5.13 3.02
CA ALA A 57 13.95 -6.29 2.14
C ALA A 57 13.94 -7.63 2.90
N LYS A 58 14.60 -7.69 4.06
CA LYS A 58 14.60 -8.87 4.94
C LYS A 58 13.19 -9.16 5.45
N THR A 59 12.48 -8.12 5.87
CA THR A 59 11.10 -8.23 6.38
C THR A 59 10.14 -8.73 5.31
N ILE A 60 10.19 -8.20 4.08
CA ILE A 60 9.36 -8.67 2.97
C ILE A 60 9.61 -10.16 2.68
N LYS A 61 10.87 -10.59 2.63
CA LYS A 61 11.24 -12.00 2.39
C LYS A 61 10.71 -12.94 3.47
N ILE A 62 10.73 -12.51 4.73
CA ILE A 62 10.18 -13.30 5.84
C ILE A 62 8.65 -13.35 5.76
N LEU A 63 8.00 -12.19 5.54
CA LEU A 63 6.55 -12.10 5.47
C LEU A 63 5.99 -12.93 4.30
N SER A 64 6.66 -13.00 3.15
CA SER A 64 6.17 -13.75 1.98
C SER A 64 6.10 -15.26 2.20
N GLN A 65 6.73 -15.78 3.25
CA GLN A 65 6.71 -17.20 3.62
C GLN A 65 5.61 -17.54 4.65
N ILE A 66 4.88 -16.55 5.17
CA ILE A 66 3.88 -16.77 6.21
C ILE A 66 2.52 -17.12 5.58
N PRO A 67 1.96 -18.30 5.88
CA PRO A 67 0.63 -18.67 5.40
C PRO A 67 -0.45 -17.70 5.88
N GLY A 68 -1.41 -17.40 4.99
CA GLY A 68 -2.51 -16.47 5.25
C GLY A 68 -2.25 -15.03 4.80
N ILE A 69 -1.00 -14.67 4.50
CA ILE A 69 -0.67 -13.42 3.81
C ILE A 69 -0.95 -13.59 2.32
N THR A 70 -1.76 -12.70 1.74
CA THR A 70 -2.13 -12.73 0.32
C THR A 70 -1.29 -11.80 -0.52
N SER A 71 -0.90 -10.64 0.02
CA SER A 71 0.04 -9.74 -0.65
C SER A 71 0.76 -8.84 0.35
N ILE A 72 1.94 -8.37 -0.09
CA ILE A 72 2.84 -7.53 0.69
C ILE A 72 3.23 -6.36 -0.20
N SER A 73 3.05 -5.14 0.30
CA SER A 73 3.45 -3.92 -0.42
C SER A 73 4.32 -3.05 0.48
N PRO A 74 5.60 -2.82 0.16
CA PRO A 74 6.31 -1.70 0.74
C PRO A 74 5.60 -0.42 0.30
N ALA A 75 5.33 0.46 1.26
CA ALA A 75 4.56 1.67 1.02
C ALA A 75 5.28 2.89 1.59
N ALA A 76 5.17 3.99 0.87
CA ALA A 76 5.58 5.29 1.34
C ALA A 76 4.39 6.00 1.98
N MET A 77 4.50 6.31 3.27
CA MET A 77 3.44 6.99 4.01
C MET A 77 3.55 8.51 3.87
N THR A 78 2.40 9.17 3.77
CA THR A 78 2.21 10.63 3.82
C THR A 78 0.85 10.95 4.42
N VAL A 79 0.52 12.23 4.62
CA VAL A 79 -0.81 12.65 5.05
C VAL A 79 -1.83 12.49 3.92
N ALA A 80 -3.10 12.27 4.27
CA ALA A 80 -4.22 12.15 3.34
C ALA A 80 -4.63 13.50 2.72
N ASP A 81 -3.68 14.18 2.11
CA ASP A 81 -3.83 15.42 1.38
C ASP A 81 -3.35 15.24 -0.06
N LEU A 82 -4.06 15.87 -1.01
CA LEU A 82 -3.81 15.65 -2.43
C LEU A 82 -2.41 16.11 -2.85
N ASP A 83 -1.92 17.23 -2.33
CA ASP A 83 -0.62 17.77 -2.68
C ASP A 83 0.50 16.98 -2.01
N ALA A 84 0.30 16.58 -0.75
CA ALA A 84 1.23 15.67 -0.07
C ALA A 84 1.36 14.32 -0.79
N ILE A 85 0.28 13.79 -1.38
CA ILE A 85 0.30 12.58 -2.20
C ILE A 85 1.07 12.82 -3.52
N LYS A 86 0.87 13.97 -4.20
CA LYS A 86 1.63 14.32 -5.41
C LYS A 86 3.14 14.43 -5.14
N GLU A 87 3.53 15.07 -4.05
CA GLU A 87 4.93 15.16 -3.65
C GLU A 87 5.53 13.77 -3.44
N LYS A 88 4.78 12.91 -2.73
CA LYS A 88 5.26 11.59 -2.36
C LYS A 88 5.29 10.59 -3.53
N VAL A 89 4.34 10.68 -4.46
CA VAL A 89 4.31 9.81 -5.66
C VAL A 89 5.38 10.19 -6.68
N THR A 90 5.81 11.45 -6.73
CA THR A 90 6.80 11.94 -7.71
C THR A 90 8.08 11.11 -7.77
N PRO A 91 8.82 10.89 -6.65
CA PRO A 91 10.03 10.07 -6.69
C PRO A 91 9.75 8.59 -6.99
N ILE A 92 8.57 8.08 -6.62
CA ILE A 92 8.17 6.69 -6.90
C ILE A 92 7.91 6.51 -8.39
N ALA A 93 7.11 7.39 -8.99
CA ALA A 93 6.79 7.41 -10.41
C ALA A 93 8.06 7.53 -11.27
N LYS A 94 8.96 8.47 -10.95
CA LYS A 94 10.24 8.63 -11.67
C LYS A 94 11.15 7.39 -11.62
N LYS A 95 11.05 6.58 -10.56
CA LYS A 95 11.83 5.35 -10.40
C LYS A 95 11.21 4.17 -11.16
N MET A 96 9.87 4.10 -11.20
CA MET A 96 9.14 2.95 -11.74
C MET A 96 8.77 3.10 -13.22
N LEU A 97 8.52 4.33 -13.67
CA LEU A 97 8.06 4.63 -15.02
C LEU A 97 9.21 5.10 -15.91
N LYS A 98 9.17 4.68 -17.16
CA LYS A 98 10.10 5.07 -18.23
C LYS A 98 9.30 5.57 -19.43
N PRO A 99 9.90 6.35 -20.36
CA PRO A 99 9.18 6.81 -21.54
C PRO A 99 8.58 5.64 -22.33
N GLY A 100 7.37 5.81 -22.84
CA GLY A 100 6.62 4.77 -23.57
C GLY A 100 5.84 3.79 -22.68
N MET A 101 6.04 3.79 -21.36
CA MET A 101 5.31 2.89 -20.45
C MET A 101 3.88 3.35 -20.22
N SER A 102 2.98 2.38 -20.01
CA SER A 102 1.62 2.62 -19.57
C SER A 102 1.49 2.46 -18.05
N PHE A 103 0.60 3.22 -17.43
CA PHE A 103 0.31 3.08 -16.01
C PHE A 103 -1.16 3.26 -15.67
N ALA A 104 -1.53 2.84 -14.47
CA ALA A 104 -2.82 3.15 -13.86
C ALA A 104 -2.60 3.57 -12.40
N VAL A 105 -3.38 4.53 -11.94
CA VAL A 105 -3.50 4.86 -10.52
C VAL A 105 -4.75 4.17 -9.99
N ARG A 106 -4.61 3.45 -8.87
CA ARG A 106 -5.72 2.78 -8.20
C ARG A 106 -5.81 3.18 -6.75
N THR A 107 -6.82 3.99 -6.44
CA THR A 107 -7.05 4.44 -5.07
C THR A 107 -8.12 3.63 -4.33
N THR A 108 -7.76 3.14 -3.14
CA THR A 108 -8.70 2.65 -2.12
C THR A 108 -8.83 3.70 -1.03
N ARG A 109 -10.05 4.01 -0.59
CA ARG A 109 -10.31 5.05 0.41
C ARG A 109 -11.20 4.50 1.53
N ILE A 110 -10.79 4.71 2.77
CA ILE A 110 -11.54 4.33 3.98
C ILE A 110 -11.58 5.53 4.92
N GLY A 111 -12.79 5.96 5.26
CA GLY A 111 -13.05 7.14 6.07
C GLY A 111 -13.84 8.21 5.31
N GLU A 112 -13.87 9.42 5.87
CA GLU A 112 -14.54 10.59 5.29
C GLU A 112 -13.48 11.60 4.83
N HIS A 113 -13.61 12.07 3.59
CA HIS A 113 -12.67 12.98 2.93
C HIS A 113 -13.44 13.91 2.00
N SER A 114 -12.88 15.09 1.72
CA SER A 114 -13.43 16.03 0.74
C SER A 114 -13.24 15.58 -0.71
N PHE A 115 -12.46 14.53 -0.95
CA PHE A 115 -12.17 13.95 -2.26
C PHE A 115 -12.64 12.49 -2.35
N SER A 116 -12.98 12.06 -3.56
CA SER A 116 -13.24 10.67 -3.89
C SER A 116 -11.96 9.94 -4.35
N SER A 117 -12.01 8.60 -4.39
CA SER A 117 -10.94 7.81 -5.02
C SER A 117 -10.74 8.19 -6.49
N ARG A 118 -11.80 8.60 -7.19
CA ARG A 118 -11.73 9.05 -8.58
C ARG A 118 -10.96 10.35 -8.69
N ASP A 119 -11.19 11.30 -7.78
CA ASP A 119 -10.49 12.58 -7.77
C ASP A 119 -8.98 12.39 -7.57
N ILE A 120 -8.58 11.49 -6.66
CA ILE A 120 -7.17 11.11 -6.49
C ILE A 120 -6.64 10.47 -7.77
N ASN A 121 -7.32 9.47 -8.34
CA ASN A 121 -6.85 8.82 -9.56
C ASN A 121 -6.62 9.81 -10.71
N VAL A 122 -7.54 10.77 -10.90
CA VAL A 122 -7.44 11.81 -11.93
C VAL A 122 -6.29 12.77 -11.61
N ALA A 123 -6.25 13.33 -10.41
CA ALA A 123 -5.24 14.32 -10.05
C ALA A 123 -3.82 13.76 -10.09
N ILE A 124 -3.62 12.55 -9.54
CA ILE A 124 -2.32 11.89 -9.51
C ILE A 124 -1.94 11.36 -10.91
N GLY A 125 -2.90 10.85 -11.67
CA GLY A 125 -2.68 10.46 -13.06
C GLY A 125 -2.19 11.63 -13.91
N SER A 126 -2.88 12.77 -13.85
CA SER A 126 -2.49 14.01 -14.54
C SER A 126 -1.13 14.52 -14.08
N HIS A 127 -0.85 14.48 -12.77
CA HIS A 127 0.46 14.84 -12.23
C HIS A 127 1.57 13.97 -12.81
N ILE A 128 1.40 12.64 -12.81
CA ILE A 128 2.41 11.71 -13.34
C ILE A 128 2.64 11.93 -14.84
N LEU A 129 1.59 12.15 -15.64
CA LEU A 129 1.71 12.48 -17.06
C LEU A 129 2.52 13.76 -17.30
N SER A 130 2.48 14.72 -16.37
CA SER A 130 3.26 15.96 -16.46
C SER A 130 4.75 15.78 -16.13
N LEU A 131 5.13 14.70 -15.41
CA LEU A 131 6.50 14.47 -14.95
C LEU A 131 7.44 13.95 -16.05
N GLN A 132 6.89 13.27 -17.07
CA GLN A 132 7.69 12.60 -18.09
C GLN A 132 6.93 12.49 -19.41
N LYS A 133 7.65 12.70 -20.52
CA LYS A 133 7.10 12.55 -21.87
C LYS A 133 6.83 11.07 -22.19
N ASP A 134 5.88 10.84 -23.09
CA ASP A 134 5.53 9.53 -23.66
C ASP A 134 4.95 8.50 -22.68
N LEU A 135 4.48 8.91 -21.50
CA LEU A 135 3.67 8.05 -20.64
C LEU A 135 2.22 7.99 -21.13
N LYS A 136 1.56 6.84 -20.92
CA LYS A 136 0.15 6.65 -21.28
C LYS A 136 -0.65 6.08 -20.12
N VAL A 137 -1.89 6.51 -19.94
CA VAL A 137 -2.80 5.88 -18.99
C VAL A 137 -3.46 4.67 -19.66
N ASN A 138 -3.39 3.50 -19.03
CA ASN A 138 -4.12 2.30 -19.45
C ASN A 138 -4.79 1.67 -18.24
N LEU A 139 -6.12 1.80 -18.14
CA LEU A 139 -6.89 1.32 -16.99
C LEU A 139 -7.14 -0.21 -17.02
N THR A 140 -6.97 -0.84 -18.18
CA THR A 140 -7.25 -2.26 -18.41
C THR A 140 -6.00 -3.12 -18.20
N HIS A 141 -4.90 -2.78 -18.87
CA HIS A 141 -3.63 -3.53 -18.84
C HIS A 141 -2.43 -2.57 -18.71
N PRO A 142 -2.25 -1.92 -17.54
CA PRO A 142 -1.10 -1.05 -17.30
C PRO A 142 0.19 -1.87 -17.19
N TYR A 143 1.32 -1.31 -17.63
CA TYR A 143 2.64 -1.88 -17.34
C TYR A 143 3.02 -1.69 -15.87
N VAL A 144 2.66 -0.53 -15.28
CA VAL A 144 2.80 -0.26 -13.85
C VAL A 144 1.49 0.16 -13.23
N GLU A 145 1.16 -0.44 -12.09
CA GLU A 145 0.06 0.03 -11.25
C GLU A 145 0.61 0.77 -10.02
N ILE A 146 0.18 2.01 -9.84
CA ILE A 146 0.45 2.80 -8.64
C ILE A 146 -0.79 2.73 -7.75
N SER A 147 -0.70 1.95 -6.67
CA SER A 147 -1.76 1.82 -5.69
C SER A 147 -1.66 2.94 -4.65
N ILE A 148 -2.79 3.55 -4.30
CA ILE A 148 -2.86 4.54 -3.22
C ILE A 148 -3.92 4.06 -2.23
N GLU A 149 -3.56 3.83 -0.99
CA GLU A 149 -4.51 3.45 0.07
C GLU A 149 -4.63 4.62 1.05
N VAL A 150 -5.79 5.28 1.08
CA VAL A 150 -6.11 6.38 2.00
C VAL A 150 -6.95 5.84 3.14
N ARG A 151 -6.50 6.08 4.38
CA ARG A 151 -7.11 5.59 5.63
C ARG A 151 -7.06 6.68 6.69
N GLY A 152 -8.22 7.27 6.99
CA GLY A 152 -8.28 8.41 7.92
C GLY A 152 -7.36 9.54 7.44
N ASN A 153 -6.41 9.96 8.29
CA ASN A 153 -5.47 11.04 7.98
C ASN A 153 -4.20 10.59 7.23
N ASP A 154 -4.07 9.29 6.94
CA ASP A 154 -2.88 8.72 6.33
C ASP A 154 -3.15 8.29 4.88
N ALA A 155 -2.15 8.46 4.02
CA ALA A 155 -2.10 7.92 2.68
C ALA A 155 -0.83 7.08 2.49
N TYR A 156 -1.00 5.94 1.84
CA TYR A 156 0.06 4.99 1.55
C TYR A 156 0.16 4.78 0.04
N ILE A 157 1.35 4.98 -0.52
CA ILE A 157 1.65 4.87 -1.96
C ILE A 157 2.62 3.71 -2.20
#